data_AF-A0AA43HXZ8-F1
#
_entry.id   AF-A0AA43HXZ8-F1
#
_cell.length_a   1.000
_cell.length_b   1.000
_cell.length_c   1.000
_cell.angle_alpha   90.00
_cell.angle_beta   90.00
_cell.angle_gamma   90.00
#
_symmetry.space_group_name_H-M   'P 1'
#
loop_
_entity.id
_entity.type
_entity.pdbx_description
1 polymer ?
#
loop_
_entity_poly.entity_id
_entity_poly.type
_entity_poly.pdbx_seq_one_letter_code
_entity_poly.pdbx_strand_id
1 'polypeptide(L)'
;MELKELDELSLAELEKLERIYFIQHDGWTTEFDKSINDISRVKIKQFQKERGACYLGRINEYDENAEIKLTLYERQVVYNFEYTFIVPHDDPKLVELLKKYHKRGNSPDLTTNQITEITNRIYETGGMFLYWS
;
A
#
# COMPACT_ATOMS: atom_id res chain seq x y z
N MET A 1 -15.09 15.60 -4.74
CA MET A 1 -14.79 15.49 -3.30
C MET A 1 -13.45 16.14 -3.09
N GLU A 2 -13.38 17.13 -2.21
CA GLU A 2 -12.12 17.83 -1.94
C GLU A 2 -11.27 17.02 -0.95
N LEU A 3 -9.93 17.12 -1.05
CA LEU A 3 -9.00 16.43 -0.15
C LEU A 3 -9.29 16.67 1.35
N LYS A 4 -9.82 17.85 1.69
CA LYS A 4 -10.19 18.20 3.08
C LYS A 4 -11.35 17.35 3.59
N GLU A 5 -12.29 16.98 2.73
CA GLU A 5 -13.43 16.13 3.10
C GLU A 5 -12.98 14.69 3.34
N LEU A 6 -11.97 14.22 2.61
CA LEU A 6 -11.37 12.91 2.81
C LEU A 6 -10.63 12.78 4.15
N ASP A 7 -9.89 13.81 4.57
CA ASP A 7 -9.07 13.80 5.80
C ASP A 7 -9.91 13.64 7.09
N GLU A 8 -11.24 13.78 7.02
CA GLU A 8 -12.18 13.58 8.14
C GLU A 8 -12.69 12.13 8.25
N LEU A 9 -12.48 11.31 7.22
CA LEU A 9 -13.01 9.95 7.14
C LEU A 9 -12.16 8.95 7.93
N SER A 10 -12.83 7.95 8.50
CA SER A 10 -12.18 6.77 9.08
C SER A 10 -11.57 5.86 8.01
N LEU A 11 -10.66 4.96 8.42
CA LEU A 11 -10.12 3.94 7.50
C LEU A 11 -11.22 3.12 6.82
N ALA A 12 -12.26 2.74 7.55
CA ALA A 12 -13.36 1.94 7.01
C ALA A 12 -14.18 2.70 5.95
N GLU A 13 -14.37 4.01 6.12
CA GLU A 13 -15.03 4.86 5.13
C GLU A 13 -14.17 5.04 3.87
N LEU A 14 -12.85 5.18 4.04
CA LEU A 14 -11.91 5.25 2.92
C LEU A 14 -11.89 3.95 2.11
N GLU A 15 -11.89 2.78 2.76
CA GLU A 15 -12.02 1.48 2.08
C GLU A 15 -13.35 1.34 1.33
N LYS A 16 -14.43 1.89 1.89
CA LYS A 16 -15.72 1.91 1.21
C LYS A 16 -15.69 2.78 -0.03
N LEU A 17 -15.07 3.96 0.03
CA LEU A 17 -14.90 4.85 -1.11
C LEU A 17 -14.02 4.23 -2.19
N GLU A 18 -12.94 3.56 -1.81
CA GLU A 18 -12.06 2.81 -2.71
C GLU A 18 -12.85 1.72 -3.46
N ARG A 19 -13.68 0.94 -2.75
CA ARG A 19 -14.55 -0.07 -3.39
C ARG A 19 -15.55 0.56 -4.36
N ILE A 20 -16.17 1.68 -3.99
CA ILE A 20 -17.10 2.41 -4.86
C ILE A 20 -16.37 2.90 -6.11
N TYR A 21 -15.17 3.47 -5.96
CA TYR A 21 -14.33 3.90 -7.08
C TYR A 21 -14.12 2.76 -8.07
N PHE A 22 -13.69 1.58 -7.60
CA PHE A 22 -13.44 0.45 -8.49
C PHE A 22 -14.72 -0.09 -9.15
N ILE A 23 -15.86 -0.09 -8.46
CA ILE A 23 -17.14 -0.47 -9.06
C ILE A 23 -17.54 0.49 -10.19
N GLN A 24 -17.31 1.79 -10.01
CA GLN A 24 -17.62 2.82 -11.01
C GLN A 24 -16.71 2.78 -12.25
N HIS A 25 -15.53 2.16 -12.11
CA HIS A 25 -14.51 2.09 -13.15
C HIS A 25 -14.28 0.65 -13.66
N ASP A 26 -15.24 -0.25 -13.45
CA ASP A 26 -15.16 -1.66 -13.88
C ASP A 26 -13.86 -2.38 -13.43
N GLY A 27 -13.35 -2.02 -12.26
CA GLY A 27 -12.13 -2.55 -11.66
C GLY A 27 -10.83 -1.91 -12.16
N TRP A 28 -10.89 -0.90 -13.03
CA TRP A 28 -9.73 -0.19 -13.57
C TRP A 28 -9.47 1.12 -12.84
N THR A 29 -8.26 1.64 -13.01
CA THR A 29 -7.89 3.01 -12.62
C THR A 29 -7.51 3.81 -13.87
N THR A 30 -7.57 5.13 -13.79
CA THR A 30 -7.22 6.03 -14.90
C THR A 30 -6.41 7.23 -14.40
N GLU A 31 -5.37 7.62 -15.15
CA GLU A 31 -4.50 8.76 -14.82
C GLU A 31 -5.28 10.10 -14.77
N PHE A 32 -6.43 10.17 -15.43
CA PHE A 32 -7.29 11.35 -15.46
C PHE A 32 -8.13 11.51 -14.18
N ASP A 33 -8.35 10.44 -13.43
CA ASP A 33 -9.05 10.47 -12.14
C ASP A 33 -8.06 10.25 -11.00
N LYS A 34 -7.77 11.32 -10.27
CA LYS A 34 -6.82 11.32 -9.16
C LYS A 34 -7.41 10.85 -7.84
N SER A 35 -8.71 10.56 -7.78
CA SER A 35 -9.42 10.25 -6.54
C SER A 35 -8.80 9.06 -5.81
N ILE A 36 -8.36 8.03 -6.53
CA ILE A 36 -7.73 6.85 -5.92
C ILE A 36 -6.38 7.18 -5.29
N ASN A 37 -5.61 8.08 -5.91
CA ASN A 37 -4.34 8.56 -5.37
C ASN A 37 -4.54 9.37 -4.09
N ASP A 38 -5.58 10.20 -4.06
CA ASP A 38 -5.95 11.00 -2.89
C ASP A 38 -6.43 10.10 -1.75
N ILE A 39 -7.30 9.12 -2.04
CA ILE A 39 -7.74 8.11 -1.07
C ILE A 39 -6.53 7.38 -0.46
N SER A 40 -5.58 6.92 -1.27
CA SER A 40 -4.37 6.23 -0.77
C SER A 40 -3.54 7.12 0.16
N ARG A 41 -3.34 8.40 -0.18
CA ARG A 41 -2.63 9.34 0.70
C ARG A 41 -3.34 9.54 2.03
N VAL A 42 -4.65 9.67 2.00
CA VAL A 42 -5.44 9.87 3.21
C VAL A 42 -5.49 8.59 4.06
N LYS A 43 -5.56 7.39 3.44
CA LYS A 43 -5.42 6.11 4.13
C LYS A 43 -4.13 6.05 4.94
N ILE A 44 -2.99 6.47 4.39
CA ILE A 44 -1.70 6.48 5.12
C ILE A 44 -1.80 7.35 6.40
N LYS A 45 -2.29 8.58 6.27
CA LYS A 45 -2.44 9.51 7.41
C LYS A 45 -3.38 8.95 8.47
N GLN A 46 -4.55 8.49 8.03
CA GLN A 46 -5.58 7.99 8.92
C GLN A 46 -5.17 6.68 9.59
N PHE A 47 -4.41 5.84 8.88
CA PHE A 47 -3.82 4.63 9.45
C PHE A 47 -2.86 4.93 10.58
N GLN A 48 -1.95 5.89 10.39
CA GLN A 48 -1.07 6.34 11.47
C GLN A 48 -1.88 6.85 12.67
N LYS A 49 -2.93 7.65 12.42
CA LYS A 49 -3.77 8.21 13.48
C LYS A 49 -4.51 7.14 14.29
N GLU A 50 -5.08 6.14 13.61
CA GLU A 50 -5.87 5.08 14.26
C GLU A 50 -4.99 3.98 14.90
N ARG A 51 -3.82 3.69 14.34
CA ARG A 51 -2.93 2.59 14.79
C ARG A 51 -1.73 3.07 15.60
N GLY A 52 -1.49 4.38 15.68
CA GLY A 52 -0.36 5.01 16.37
C GLY A 52 0.94 5.04 15.56
N ALA A 53 1.13 4.10 14.64
CA ALA A 53 2.25 4.06 13.71
C ALA A 53 1.80 3.57 12.33
N CYS A 54 2.57 3.91 11.30
CA CYS A 54 2.35 3.48 9.94
C CYS A 54 3.70 3.25 9.28
N TYR A 55 3.95 2.02 8.87
CA TYR A 55 5.14 1.63 8.12
C TYR A 55 4.73 1.37 6.67
N LEU A 56 5.41 2.03 5.75
CA LEU A 56 5.20 1.99 4.33
C LEU A 56 6.09 0.90 3.72
N GLY A 57 5.54 0.10 2.83
CA GLY A 57 6.29 -0.92 2.10
C GLY A 57 5.94 -0.96 0.63
N ARG A 58 6.89 -1.44 -0.17
CA ARG A 58 6.73 -1.70 -1.60
C ARG A 58 7.01 -3.16 -1.89
N ILE A 59 6.16 -3.76 -2.73
CA ILE A 59 6.35 -5.16 -3.15
C ILE A 59 7.36 -5.24 -4.28
N ASN A 60 7.19 -4.38 -5.28
CA ASN A 60 8.09 -4.30 -6.42
C ASN A 60 9.17 -3.26 -6.12
N GLU A 61 10.40 -3.75 -6.04
CA GLU A 61 11.59 -2.91 -6.06
C GLU A 61 12.22 -3.02 -7.45
N TYR A 62 12.42 -1.88 -8.10
CA TYR A 62 13.00 -1.81 -9.45
C TYR A 62 14.46 -1.38 -9.44
N ASP A 63 14.94 -0.81 -8.33
CA ASP A 63 16.35 -0.54 -8.12
C ASP A 63 17.02 -1.76 -7.47
N GLU A 64 17.86 -2.46 -8.23
CA GLU A 64 18.60 -3.63 -7.75
C GLU A 64 19.52 -3.35 -6.56
N ASN A 65 19.88 -2.07 -6.33
CA ASN A 65 20.73 -1.65 -5.22
C ASN A 65 19.92 -1.16 -4.01
N ALA A 66 18.60 -1.04 -4.13
CA ALA A 66 17.80 -0.51 -3.06
C ALA A 66 17.69 -1.49 -1.88
N GLU A 67 17.74 -0.91 -0.69
CA GLU A 67 17.53 -1.67 0.54
C GLU A 67 16.05 -2.02 0.69
N ILE A 68 15.73 -3.32 0.68
CA ILE A 68 14.39 -3.80 1.00
C ILE A 68 14.13 -3.62 2.51
N LYS A 69 13.27 -2.65 2.84
CA LYS A 69 12.86 -2.30 4.20
C LYS A 69 11.45 -1.72 4.24
N LEU A 70 10.90 -1.64 5.45
CA LEU A 70 9.72 -0.85 5.73
C LEU A 70 10.15 0.56 6.18
N THR A 71 9.47 1.58 5.69
CA THR A 71 9.79 2.98 5.99
C THR A 71 8.75 3.53 6.96
N LEU A 72 9.16 4.03 8.12
CA LEU A 72 8.24 4.71 9.02
C LEU A 72 7.66 5.96 8.34
N TYR A 73 6.35 6.13 8.42
CA TYR A 73 5.69 7.35 8.00
C TYR A 73 5.83 8.43 9.07
N GLU A 74 6.64 9.43 8.78
CA GLU A 74 6.91 10.62 9.60
C GLU A 74 6.27 11.88 8.98
N ARG A 75 5.13 11.72 8.29
CA ARG A 75 4.41 12.80 7.59
C ARG A 75 5.14 13.37 6.36
N GLN A 76 6.09 12.61 5.81
CA GLN A 76 6.70 12.93 4.52
C GLN A 76 5.64 12.94 3.39
N VAL A 77 5.97 13.64 2.30
CA VAL A 77 5.17 13.58 1.08
C VAL A 77 5.32 12.17 0.48
N VAL A 78 4.19 11.59 0.05
CA VAL A 78 4.16 10.29 -0.64
C VAL A 78 3.70 10.51 -2.07
N TYR A 79 4.55 10.11 -3.03
CA TYR A 79 4.27 10.20 -4.46
C TYR A 79 3.50 8.96 -4.95
N ASN A 80 2.85 9.08 -6.11
CA ASN A 80 2.15 7.95 -6.71
C ASN A 80 3.14 6.79 -6.94
N PHE A 81 2.67 5.55 -6.74
CA PHE A 81 3.45 4.33 -6.94
C PHE A 81 4.69 4.13 -6.04
N GLU A 82 4.97 5.05 -5.11
CA GLU A 82 6.15 4.98 -4.24
C GLU A 82 6.08 3.80 -3.26
N TYR A 83 4.88 3.52 -2.74
CA TYR A 83 4.60 2.44 -1.80
C TYR A 83 3.36 1.64 -2.22
N THR A 84 3.36 0.34 -1.96
CA THR A 84 2.28 -0.59 -2.34
C THR A 84 1.34 -0.89 -1.18
N PHE A 85 1.80 -0.81 0.07
CA PHE A 85 1.02 -1.18 1.24
C PHE A 85 1.48 -0.43 2.49
N ILE A 86 0.65 -0.52 3.54
CA ILE A 86 0.93 -0.01 4.89
C ILE A 86 0.72 -1.10 5.93
N VAL A 87 1.52 -1.08 7.01
CA VAL A 87 1.42 -1.99 8.17
C VAL A 87 1.64 -1.21 9.48
N PRO A 88 1.14 -1.68 10.65
CA PRO A 88 1.21 -0.90 11.89
C PRO A 88 2.56 -0.98 12.62
N HIS A 89 3.42 -1.95 12.29
CA HIS A 89 4.72 -2.13 12.92
C HIS A 89 5.77 -2.58 11.90
N ASP A 90 7.05 -2.35 12.21
CA ASP A 90 8.16 -2.93 11.45
C ASP A 90 8.15 -4.45 11.62
N ASP A 91 7.70 -5.19 10.60
CA ASP A 91 7.56 -6.64 10.62
C ASP A 91 8.77 -7.34 9.94
N PRO A 92 9.70 -7.95 10.70
CA PRO A 92 10.90 -8.55 10.12
C PRO A 92 10.58 -9.70 9.15
N LYS A 93 9.51 -10.45 9.43
CA LYS A 93 9.08 -11.57 8.57
C LYS A 93 8.62 -11.05 7.21
N LEU A 94 7.85 -9.97 7.16
CA LEU A 94 7.43 -9.33 5.92
C LEU A 94 8.64 -8.82 5.12
N VAL A 95 9.62 -8.20 5.78
CA VAL A 95 10.88 -7.78 5.13
C VAL A 95 11.64 -8.97 4.53
N GLU A 96 11.71 -10.11 5.22
CA GLU A 96 12.32 -11.32 4.68
C GLU A 96 11.57 -11.86 3.45
N LEU A 97 10.24 -11.84 3.47
CA LEU A 97 9.41 -12.27 2.34
C LEU A 97 9.64 -11.38 1.11
N LEU A 98 9.70 -10.06 1.31
CA LEU A 98 10.00 -9.09 0.25
C LEU A 98 11.41 -9.31 -0.32
N LYS A 99 12.41 -9.54 0.54
CA LYS A 99 13.79 -9.86 0.10
C LYS A 99 13.83 -11.13 -0.73
N LYS A 100 13.10 -12.18 -0.31
CA LYS A 100 12.99 -13.46 -1.06
C LYS A 100 12.29 -13.28 -2.40
N TYR A 101 11.27 -12.44 -2.46
CA TYR A 101 10.56 -12.11 -3.69
C TYR A 101 11.47 -11.36 -4.67
N HIS A 102 12.15 -10.30 -4.21
CA HIS A 102 13.00 -9.47 -5.06
C HIS A 102 14.23 -10.22 -5.61
N LYS A 103 14.90 -11.06 -4.80
CA LYS A 103 16.08 -11.85 -5.23
C LYS A 103 15.83 -12.78 -6.42
N ARG A 104 14.57 -13.11 -6.72
CA ARG A 104 14.22 -14.13 -7.70
C ARG A 104 14.05 -13.59 -9.13
N GLY A 105 13.92 -12.27 -9.29
CA GLY A 105 13.65 -11.64 -10.59
C GLY A 105 12.33 -12.06 -11.24
N ASN A 106 12.12 -11.68 -12.51
CA ASN A 106 10.89 -11.91 -13.30
C ASN A 106 10.71 -13.37 -13.77
N SER A 107 10.85 -14.37 -12.90
CA SER A 107 10.57 -15.78 -13.23
C SER A 107 9.06 -16.08 -13.11
N PRO A 108 8.32 -16.37 -14.21
CA PRO A 108 6.86 -16.39 -14.22
C PRO A 108 6.19 -17.46 -13.32
N ASP A 109 6.75 -18.67 -13.25
CA ASP A 109 6.04 -19.85 -12.72
C ASP A 109 6.00 -19.96 -11.18
N LEU A 110 6.57 -18.97 -10.48
CA LEU A 110 6.85 -19.04 -9.05
C LEU A 110 6.37 -17.81 -8.26
N THR A 111 5.73 -16.86 -8.93
CA THR A 111 5.32 -15.56 -8.38
C THR A 111 4.05 -15.62 -7.54
N THR A 112 3.05 -16.42 -7.91
CA THR A 112 1.73 -16.40 -7.27
C THR A 112 1.77 -16.82 -5.80
N ASN A 113 2.52 -17.86 -5.44
CA ASN A 113 2.60 -18.33 -4.05
C ASN A 113 3.32 -17.33 -3.14
N GLN A 114 4.40 -16.71 -3.62
CA GLN A 114 5.15 -15.72 -2.84
C GLN A 114 4.35 -14.42 -2.67
N ILE A 115 3.68 -13.95 -3.73
CA ILE A 115 2.76 -12.82 -3.63
C ILE A 115 1.62 -13.12 -2.68
N THR A 116 1.09 -14.34 -2.69
CA THR A 116 0.04 -14.77 -1.75
C THR A 116 0.56 -14.74 -0.31
N GLU A 117 1.79 -15.22 -0.06
CA GLU A 117 2.39 -15.19 1.28
C GLU A 117 2.62 -13.76 1.78
N ILE A 118 3.14 -12.87 0.92
CA ILE A 118 3.30 -11.44 1.24
C ILE A 118 1.94 -10.79 1.54
N THR A 119 0.95 -11.04 0.68
CA THR A 119 -0.41 -10.51 0.80
C THR A 119 -1.06 -10.94 2.11
N ASN A 120 -0.99 -12.23 2.41
CA ASN A 120 -1.51 -12.78 3.67
C ASN A 120 -0.80 -12.16 4.87
N ARG A 121 0.53 -12.03 4.82
CA ARG A 121 1.29 -11.43 5.92
C ARG A 121 0.91 -9.97 6.17
N ILE A 122 0.68 -9.18 5.11
CA ILE A 122 0.19 -7.81 5.23
C ILE A 122 -1.14 -7.79 6.00
N TYR A 123 -2.11 -8.62 5.58
CA TYR A 123 -3.41 -8.67 6.26
C TYR A 123 -3.32 -9.21 7.70
N GLU A 124 -2.51 -10.23 7.96
CA GLU A 124 -2.28 -10.78 9.32
C GLU A 124 -1.75 -9.73 10.29
N THR A 125 -0.92 -8.80 9.82
CA THR A 125 -0.42 -7.68 10.63
C THR A 125 -1.44 -6.55 10.81
N GLY A 126 -2.64 -6.66 10.21
CA GLY A 126 -3.62 -5.57 10.17
C GLY A 126 -3.26 -4.46 9.17
N GLY A 127 -2.39 -4.76 8.20
CA GLY A 127 -2.01 -3.88 7.11
C GLY A 127 -3.04 -3.82 5.98
N MET A 128 -2.77 -2.93 5.04
CA MET A 128 -3.69 -2.61 3.93
C MET A 128 -2.91 -2.30 2.66
N PHE A 129 -3.52 -2.54 1.50
CA PHE A 129 -2.96 -2.12 0.22
C PHE A 129 -3.30 -0.66 -0.11
N LEU A 130 -2.41 -0.05 -0.88
CA LEU A 130 -2.56 1.27 -1.49
C LEU A 130 -2.77 1.10 -2.99
N TYR A 131 -3.61 1.94 -3.57
CA TYR A 131 -3.95 1.91 -4.99
C TYR A 131 -3.62 3.24 -5.64
N TRP A 132 -3.10 3.17 -6.86
CA TRP A 132 -2.59 4.33 -7.58
C TRP A 132 -3.06 4.32 -9.03
N SER A 133 -3.14 5.52 -9.61
CA SER A 133 -3.33 5.79 -11.04
C SER A 133 -2.35 6.84 -11.53
#